data_AF-A0A3M2CIM9-F1
#
_entry.id   AF-A0A3M2CIM9-F1
#
_cell.length_a   1.000
_cell.length_b   1.000
_cell.length_c   1.000
_cell.angle_alpha   90.00
_cell.angle_beta   90.00
_cell.angle_gamma   90.00
#
_symmetry.space_group_name_H-M   'P 1'
#
loop_
_entity.id
_entity.type
_entity.pdbx_description
1 polymer ?
#
loop_
_entity_poly.entity_id
_entity_poly.type
_entity_poly.pdbx_seq_one_letter_code
_entity_poly.pdbx_strand_id
1 'polypeptide(L)'
;MARDTDATLDWSRDPAPSVWAPRLRRILDAQAALYETLDRLSASQRALIDSEDTEGLLRLLADRQETLARLERSNEHLAPFRERWADLMGRLDEADRRGFEARIDGLAERIAGIARRDEQDQEALSQRRGAATAQIAQIARTRGALSAYGGRRGGATYQDREG
;
A
#
# COMPACT_ATOMS: atom_id res chain seq x y z
N MET A 1 1.37 -28.75 -7.10
CA MET A 1 0.00 -28.25 -7.35
C MET A 1 -0.99 -29.19 -6.66
N ALA A 2 -1.28 -28.96 -5.38
CA ALA A 2 -2.38 -29.63 -4.71
C ALA A 2 -3.67 -29.03 -5.28
N ARG A 3 -4.60 -29.88 -5.73
CA ARG A 3 -5.94 -29.46 -6.13
C ARG A 3 -6.56 -28.77 -4.92
N ASP A 4 -6.76 -27.46 -5.02
CA ASP A 4 -7.55 -26.70 -4.07
C ASP A 4 -9.00 -27.12 -4.29
N THR A 5 -9.38 -28.22 -3.65
CA THR A 5 -10.77 -28.68 -3.60
C THR A 5 -11.50 -27.67 -2.73
N ASP A 6 -11.79 -26.52 -3.30
CA ASP A 6 -12.70 -25.52 -2.73
C ASP A 6 -14.13 -26.06 -2.83
N ALA A 7 -14.36 -27.19 -2.16
CA ALA A 7 -15.70 -27.68 -1.89
C ALA A 7 -16.34 -26.59 -1.01
N THR A 8 -17.22 -25.81 -1.62
CA THR A 8 -18.10 -24.87 -0.93
C THR A 8 -18.68 -25.60 0.26
N LEU A 9 -18.40 -25.12 1.48
CA LEU A 9 -18.99 -25.71 2.67
C LEU A 9 -20.50 -25.69 2.49
N ASP A 10 -21.12 -26.87 2.53
CA ASP A 10 -22.57 -26.98 2.50
C ASP A 10 -23.11 -26.51 3.85
N TRP A 11 -23.26 -25.19 3.96
CA TRP A 11 -23.74 -24.52 5.17
C TRP A 11 -25.18 -24.92 5.54
N SER A 12 -25.93 -25.56 4.62
CA SER A 12 -27.28 -26.07 4.89
C SER A 12 -27.31 -27.24 5.87
N ARG A 13 -26.19 -27.97 6.01
CA ARG A 13 -26.05 -29.14 6.90
C ARG A 13 -25.44 -28.83 8.26
N ASP A 14 -25.25 -27.55 8.55
CA ASP A 14 -24.60 -27.05 9.76
C ASP A 14 -23.31 -27.82 10.15
N PRO A 15 -22.24 -27.71 9.34
CA PRO A 15 -21.06 -28.57 9.47
C PRO A 15 -20.43 -28.49 10.87
N ALA A 16 -19.94 -29.64 11.37
CA ALA A 16 -19.27 -29.70 12.66
C ALA A 16 -17.98 -28.84 12.68
N PRO A 17 -17.56 -28.28 13.84
CA PRO A 17 -16.34 -27.50 13.98
C PRO A 17 -15.09 -28.15 13.39
N SER A 18 -14.95 -29.47 13.50
CA SER A 18 -13.83 -30.23 12.93
C SER A 18 -13.70 -30.10 11.40
N VAL A 19 -14.77 -29.74 10.71
CA VAL A 19 -14.79 -29.58 9.25
C VAL A 19 -14.39 -28.15 8.84
N TRP A 20 -14.98 -27.13 9.47
CA TRP A 20 -14.82 -25.75 9.02
C TRP A 20 -13.70 -24.98 9.75
N ALA A 21 -13.39 -25.31 11.02
CA ALA A 21 -12.39 -24.56 11.79
C ALA A 21 -10.96 -24.66 11.19
N PRO A 22 -10.49 -25.83 10.71
CA PRO A 22 -9.20 -25.92 10.03
C PRO A 22 -9.15 -25.11 8.73
N ARG A 23 -10.30 -24.92 8.06
CA ARG A 23 -10.39 -24.10 6.85
C ARG A 23 -10.28 -22.62 7.19
N LEU A 24 -11.07 -22.15 8.16
CA LEU A 24 -10.98 -20.77 8.64
C LEU A 24 -9.56 -20.42 9.10
N ARG A 25 -8.92 -21.31 9.87
CA ARG A 25 -7.53 -21.14 10.33
C ARG A 25 -6.57 -20.94 9.17
N ARG A 26 -6.63 -21.80 8.15
CA ARG A 26 -5.81 -21.67 6.93
C ARG A 26 -6.02 -20.34 6.21
N ILE A 27 -7.26 -19.86 6.13
CA ILE A 27 -7.56 -18.56 5.51
C ILE A 27 -6.92 -17.43 6.31
N LEU A 28 -7.09 -17.41 7.63
CA LEU A 28 -6.49 -16.38 8.50
C LEU A 28 -4.95 -16.43 8.47
N ASP A 29 -4.35 -17.62 8.48
CA ASP A 29 -2.90 -17.79 8.39
C ASP A 29 -2.37 -17.29 7.02
N ALA A 30 -3.11 -17.54 5.93
CA ALA A 30 -2.79 -17.01 4.61
C ALA A 30 -2.90 -15.47 4.56
N GLN A 31 -3.92 -14.89 5.20
CA GLN A 31 -4.03 -13.43 5.33
C GLN A 31 -2.86 -12.85 6.12
N ALA A 32 -2.47 -13.49 7.22
CA ALA A 32 -1.35 -13.04 8.04
C ALA A 32 -0.06 -12.96 7.22
N ALA A 33 0.21 -13.96 6.38
CA ALA A 33 1.37 -14.00 5.49
C ALA A 33 1.31 -12.92 4.39
N LEU A 34 0.11 -12.62 3.88
CA LEU A 34 -0.09 -11.54 2.89
C LEU A 34 0.15 -10.16 3.52
N TYR A 35 -0.39 -9.91 4.72
CA TYR A 35 -0.12 -8.66 5.45
C TYR A 35 1.36 -8.52 5.81
N GLU A 36 2.03 -9.59 6.21
CA GLU A 36 3.48 -9.57 6.45
C GLU A 36 4.27 -9.25 5.16
N THR A 37 3.78 -9.69 4.01
CA THR A 37 4.36 -9.33 2.72
C THR A 37 4.16 -7.84 2.42
N LEU A 38 2.94 -7.31 2.60
CA LEU A 38 2.68 -5.87 2.48
C LEU A 38 3.56 -5.04 3.44
N ASP A 39 3.78 -5.56 4.64
CA ASP A 39 4.61 -4.92 5.66
C ASP A 39 6.05 -4.72 5.19
N ARG A 40 6.63 -5.79 4.65
CA ARG A 40 7.99 -5.78 4.08
C ARG A 40 8.08 -4.88 2.85
N LEU A 41 7.08 -4.91 1.97
CA LEU A 41 7.03 -4.01 0.82
C LEU A 41 6.97 -2.54 1.26
N SER A 42 6.16 -2.22 2.28
CA SER A 42 6.08 -0.86 2.83
C SER A 42 7.44 -0.41 3.39
N ALA A 43 8.13 -1.27 4.14
CA ALA A 43 9.47 -0.97 4.66
C ALA A 43 10.50 -0.74 3.53
N SER A 44 10.45 -1.54 2.46
CA SER A 44 11.34 -1.40 1.29
C SER A 44 11.07 -0.14 0.47
N GLN A 45 9.81 0.32 0.42
CA GLN A 45 9.44 1.54 -0.30
C GLN A 45 10.22 2.75 0.19
N ARG A 46 10.41 2.86 1.50
CA ARG A 46 11.18 3.95 2.10
C ARG A 46 12.62 4.00 1.60
N ALA A 47 13.29 2.86 1.56
CA ALA A 47 14.67 2.76 1.10
C ALA A 47 14.81 3.17 -0.38
N LEU A 48 13.85 2.75 -1.22
CA LEU A 48 13.83 3.09 -2.66
C LEU A 48 13.55 4.59 -2.90
N ILE A 49 12.67 5.18 -2.09
CA ILE A 49 12.44 6.62 -2.10
C ILE A 49 13.74 7.33 -1.72
N ASP A 50 14.39 6.92 -0.65
CA ASP A 50 15.62 7.54 -0.16
C ASP A 50 16.80 7.42 -1.16
N SER A 51 16.85 6.36 -1.96
CA SER A 51 17.86 6.14 -3.00
C SER A 51 17.49 6.69 -4.39
N GLU A 52 16.33 7.33 -4.55
CA GLU A 52 15.79 7.81 -5.84
C GLU A 52 15.65 6.71 -6.92
N ASP A 53 15.51 5.44 -6.52
CA ASP A 53 15.35 4.31 -7.45
C ASP A 53 13.90 4.20 -7.95
N THR A 54 13.62 4.93 -9.02
CA THR A 54 12.27 5.00 -9.62
C THR A 54 11.83 3.66 -10.23
N GLU A 55 12.75 2.90 -10.85
CA GLU A 55 12.42 1.59 -11.43
C GLU A 55 12.15 0.54 -10.34
N GLY A 56 12.93 0.56 -9.26
CA GLY A 56 12.66 -0.22 -8.06
C GLY A 56 11.29 0.10 -7.45
N LEU A 57 10.95 1.39 -7.35
CA LEU A 57 9.67 1.82 -6.81
C LEU A 57 8.48 1.31 -7.64
N LEU A 58 8.58 1.36 -8.98
CA LEU A 58 7.52 0.84 -9.87
C LEU A 58 7.31 -0.67 -9.72
N ARG A 59 8.40 -1.45 -9.61
CA ARG A 59 8.31 -2.89 -9.36
C ARG A 59 7.66 -3.19 -8.01
N LEU A 60 8.04 -2.44 -6.97
CA LEU A 60 7.46 -2.58 -5.64
C LEU A 60 5.95 -2.31 -5.63
N LEU A 61 5.50 -1.29 -6.37
CA LEU A 61 4.07 -0.98 -6.50
C LEU A 61 3.30 -2.09 -7.22
N ALA A 62 3.89 -2.74 -8.22
CA ALA A 62 3.29 -3.90 -8.89
C ALA A 62 3.16 -5.10 -7.94
N ASP A 63 4.20 -5.43 -7.18
CA ASP A 63 4.18 -6.50 -6.17
C ASP A 63 3.13 -6.23 -5.08
N ARG A 64 2.98 -4.95 -4.70
CA ARG A 64 1.96 -4.52 -3.73
C ARG A 64 0.56 -4.72 -4.29
N GLN A 65 0.32 -4.33 -5.54
CA GLN A 65 -0.97 -4.52 -6.21
C GLN A 65 -1.35 -6.00 -6.32
N GLU A 66 -0.40 -6.87 -6.66
CA GLU A 66 -0.64 -8.32 -6.68
C GLU A 66 -1.00 -8.85 -5.28
N THR A 67 -0.29 -8.39 -4.25
CA THR A 67 -0.54 -8.79 -2.86
C THR A 67 -1.93 -8.35 -2.39
N LEU A 68 -2.35 -7.12 -2.72
CA LEU A 68 -3.70 -6.61 -2.44
C LEU A 68 -4.77 -7.43 -3.17
N ALA A 69 -4.58 -7.75 -4.45
CA ALA A 69 -5.51 -8.58 -5.21
C ALA A 69 -5.63 -10.01 -4.64
N ARG A 70 -4.58 -10.53 -3.98
CA ARG A 70 -4.63 -11.81 -3.25
C ARG A 70 -5.39 -11.68 -1.93
N LEU A 71 -5.25 -10.56 -1.23
CA LEU A 71 -6.02 -10.27 -0.01
C LEU A 71 -7.52 -10.14 -0.32
N GLU A 72 -7.89 -9.46 -1.40
CA GLU A 72 -9.28 -9.32 -1.84
C GLU A 72 -9.93 -10.70 -2.08
N ARG A 73 -9.28 -11.56 -2.87
CA ARG A 73 -9.72 -12.95 -3.05
C ARG A 73 -9.81 -13.72 -1.74
N SER A 74 -8.83 -13.55 -0.84
CA SER A 74 -8.87 -14.18 0.48
C SER A 74 -10.07 -13.71 1.32
N ASN A 75 -10.44 -12.43 1.22
CA ASN A 75 -11.61 -11.87 1.91
C ASN A 75 -12.93 -12.43 1.38
N GLU A 76 -13.02 -12.74 0.09
CA GLU A 76 -14.18 -13.45 -0.48
C GLU A 76 -14.36 -14.82 0.18
N HIS A 77 -13.27 -15.55 0.43
CA HIS A 77 -13.34 -16.83 1.14
C HIS A 77 -13.69 -16.69 2.64
N LEU A 78 -13.47 -15.53 3.26
CA LEU A 78 -13.92 -15.23 4.63
C LEU A 78 -15.38 -14.84 4.73
N ALA A 79 -15.99 -14.30 3.66
CA ALA A 79 -17.36 -13.81 3.66
C ALA A 79 -18.38 -14.76 4.35
N PRO A 80 -18.45 -16.06 4.02
CA PRO A 80 -19.41 -16.96 4.67
C PRO A 80 -19.16 -17.18 6.16
N PHE A 81 -17.90 -17.04 6.62
CA PHE A 81 -17.57 -17.15 8.04
C PHE A 81 -17.94 -15.86 8.79
N ARG A 82 -17.78 -14.70 8.16
CA ARG A 82 -18.14 -13.40 8.74
C ARG A 82 -19.64 -13.30 9.01
N GLU A 83 -20.46 -13.75 8.07
CA GLU A 83 -21.92 -13.74 8.21
C GLU A 83 -22.41 -14.60 9.38
N ARG A 84 -21.65 -15.64 9.73
CA ARG A 84 -22.00 -16.61 10.77
C ARG A 84 -21.10 -16.54 12.01
N TRP A 85 -20.33 -15.47 12.16
CA TRP A 85 -19.21 -15.43 13.11
C TRP A 85 -19.62 -15.79 14.55
N ALA A 86 -20.67 -15.14 15.06
CA ALA A 86 -21.15 -15.37 16.43
C ALA A 86 -21.62 -16.82 16.67
N ASP A 87 -22.34 -17.40 15.70
CA ASP A 87 -22.80 -18.79 15.73
C ASP A 87 -21.62 -19.78 15.71
N LEU A 88 -20.68 -19.58 14.78
CA LEU A 88 -19.52 -20.45 14.63
C LEU A 88 -18.61 -20.41 15.87
N MET A 89 -18.33 -19.22 16.41
CA MET A 89 -17.50 -19.09 17.61
C MET A 89 -18.18 -19.66 18.85
N GLY A 90 -19.51 -19.59 18.95
CA GLY A 90 -20.27 -20.20 20.05
C GLY A 90 -20.23 -21.74 20.06
N ARG A 91 -19.83 -22.37 18.95
CA ARG A 91 -19.72 -23.83 18.81
C ARG A 91 -18.32 -24.37 19.06
N LEU A 92 -17.33 -23.49 19.23
CA LEU A 92 -15.96 -23.88 19.55
C LEU A 92 -15.80 -24.06 21.05
N ASP A 93 -14.80 -24.86 21.42
CA ASP A 93 -14.31 -24.83 22.79
C ASP A 93 -13.55 -23.52 23.08
N GLU A 94 -13.33 -23.27 24.37
CA GLU A 94 -12.69 -22.04 24.83
C GLU A 94 -11.24 -21.88 24.36
N ALA A 95 -10.54 -22.98 24.06
CA ALA A 95 -9.16 -22.93 23.60
C ALA A 95 -9.10 -22.50 22.12
N ASP A 96 -9.92 -23.12 21.28
CA ASP A 96 -10.01 -22.79 19.86
C ASP A 96 -10.57 -21.38 19.65
N ARG A 97 -11.61 -20.98 20.40
CA ARG A 97 -12.19 -19.63 20.33
C ARG A 97 -11.14 -18.55 20.60
N ARG A 98 -10.39 -18.66 21.71
CA ARG A 98 -9.28 -17.75 22.03
C ARG A 98 -8.19 -17.76 20.97
N GLY A 99 -7.91 -18.93 20.38
CA GLY A 99 -6.96 -19.07 19.28
C GLY A 99 -7.36 -18.31 18.01
N PHE A 100 -8.67 -18.21 17.72
CA PHE A 100 -9.17 -17.41 16.60
C PHE A 100 -9.20 -15.92 16.92
N GLU A 101 -9.64 -15.54 18.13
CA GLU A 101 -9.62 -14.16 18.61
C GLU A 101 -8.21 -13.58 18.54
N ALA A 102 -7.21 -14.27 19.10
CA ALA A 102 -5.81 -13.82 19.06
C ALA A 102 -5.27 -13.66 17.63
N ARG A 103 -5.70 -14.49 16.69
CA ARG A 103 -5.32 -14.35 15.27
C ARG A 103 -5.93 -13.11 14.64
N ILE A 104 -7.21 -12.86 14.91
CA ILE A 104 -7.92 -11.69 14.37
C ILE A 104 -7.34 -10.41 14.95
N ASP A 105 -7.08 -10.38 16.26
CA ASP A 105 -6.44 -9.23 16.91
C ASP A 105 -5.05 -8.97 16.31
N GLY A 106 -4.24 -10.03 16.13
CA GLY A 106 -2.94 -9.92 15.48
C GLY A 106 -3.02 -9.43 14.02
N LEU A 107 -4.06 -9.79 13.27
CA LEU A 107 -4.30 -9.25 11.93
C LEU A 107 -4.67 -7.75 12.00
N ALA A 108 -5.55 -7.36 12.92
CA ALA A 108 -5.97 -5.97 13.10
C ALA A 108 -4.78 -5.06 13.46
N GLU A 109 -3.91 -5.51 14.37
CA GLU A 109 -2.68 -4.80 14.73
C GLU A 109 -1.75 -4.61 13.53
N ARG A 110 -1.56 -5.65 12.70
CA ARG A 110 -0.74 -5.57 11.47
C ARG A 110 -1.31 -4.56 10.49
N ILE A 111 -2.63 -4.61 10.25
CA ILE A 111 -3.32 -3.67 9.35
C ILE A 111 -3.12 -2.22 9.81
N ALA A 112 -3.31 -1.95 11.11
CA ALA A 112 -3.10 -0.63 11.68
C ALA A 112 -1.63 -0.18 11.60
N GLY A 113 -0.68 -1.11 11.72
CA GLY A 113 0.74 -0.85 11.55
C GLY A 113 1.12 -0.48 10.11
N ILE A 114 0.54 -1.16 9.12
CA ILE A 114 0.75 -0.89 7.69
C ILE A 114 0.16 0.47 7.32
N ALA A 115 -1.10 0.73 7.69
CA ALA A 115 -1.78 1.98 7.36
C ALA A 115 -1.02 3.22 7.86
N ARG A 116 -0.54 3.19 9.11
CA ARG A 116 0.26 4.28 9.68
C ARG A 116 1.57 4.53 8.93
N ARG A 117 2.22 3.47 8.43
CA ARG A 117 3.46 3.60 7.63
C ARG A 117 3.18 4.15 6.25
N ASP A 118 2.12 3.69 5.59
CA ASP A 118 1.73 4.19 4.28
C ASP A 118 1.41 5.70 4.34
N GLU A 119 0.73 6.16 5.40
CA GLU A 119 0.46 7.58 5.64
C GLU A 119 1.77 8.39 5.77
N GLN A 120 2.73 7.89 6.55
CA GLN A 120 4.05 8.54 6.71
C GLN A 120 4.84 8.61 5.40
N ASP A 121 4.77 7.56 4.58
CA ASP A 121 5.45 7.52 3.28
C ASP A 121 4.79 8.45 2.26
N GLN A 122 3.46 8.53 2.24
CA GLN A 122 2.74 9.51 1.43
C GLN A 122 3.12 10.95 1.80
N GLU A 123 3.24 11.24 3.10
CA GLU A 123 3.69 12.55 3.58
C GLU A 123 5.12 12.86 3.10
N ALA A 124 6.05 11.92 3.25
CA ALA A 124 7.44 12.10 2.83
C ALA A 124 7.59 12.32 1.32
N LEU A 125 6.84 11.58 0.50
CA LEU A 125 6.78 11.77 -0.95
C LEU A 125 6.24 13.16 -1.31
N SER A 126 5.19 13.62 -0.61
CA SER A 126 4.61 14.94 -0.82
C SER A 126 5.60 16.07 -0.50
N GLN A 127 6.33 15.96 0.62
CA GLN A 127 7.36 16.92 1.03
C GLN A 127 8.50 17.00 0.00
N ARG A 128 9.00 15.85 -0.48
CA ARG A 128 10.05 15.78 -1.49
C ARG A 128 9.62 16.41 -2.82
N ARG A 129 8.39 16.15 -3.27
CA ARG A 129 7.83 16.79 -4.46
C ARG A 129 7.76 18.31 -4.31
N GLY A 130 7.38 18.79 -3.12
CA GLY A 130 7.38 20.22 -2.79
C GLY A 130 8.77 20.84 -2.88
N ALA A 131 9.79 20.18 -2.30
CA ALA A 131 11.17 20.63 -2.35
C ALA A 131 11.72 20.68 -3.79
N ALA A 132 11.47 19.65 -4.60
CA ALA A 132 11.87 19.61 -6.01
C ALA A 132 11.22 20.75 -6.81
N THR A 133 9.93 20.99 -6.59
CA THR A 133 9.21 22.10 -7.24
C THR A 133 9.79 23.47 -6.85
N ALA A 134 10.11 23.65 -5.56
CA ALA A 134 10.73 24.88 -5.06
C ALA A 134 12.12 25.11 -5.67
N GLN A 135 12.92 24.05 -5.83
CA GLN A 135 14.24 24.11 -6.49
C GLN A 135 14.11 24.48 -7.97
N ILE A 136 13.16 23.87 -8.69
CA ILE A 136 12.87 24.23 -10.09
C ILE A 136 12.46 25.71 -10.20
N ALA A 137 11.58 26.19 -9.32
CA ALA A 137 11.15 27.58 -9.29
C ALA A 137 12.29 28.54 -8.94
N GLN A 138 13.22 28.14 -8.08
CA GLN A 138 14.42 28.93 -7.78
C GLN A 138 15.34 29.02 -9.01
N ILE A 139 15.64 27.90 -9.68
CA ILE A 139 16.45 27.88 -10.90
C ILE A 139 15.84 28.77 -11.99
N ALA A 140 14.51 28.71 -12.18
CA ALA A 140 13.79 29.54 -13.13
C ALA A 140 13.95 31.05 -12.81
N ARG A 141 13.84 31.44 -11.54
CA ARG A 141 14.04 32.83 -11.10
C ARG A 141 15.47 33.31 -11.31
N THR A 142 16.48 32.48 -11.02
CA THR A 142 17.89 32.85 -11.23
C THR A 142 18.20 33.07 -12.71
N ARG A 143 17.65 32.25 -13.62
CA ARG A 143 17.77 32.47 -15.07
C ARG A 143 17.09 33.75 -15.54
N GLY A 144 15.89 34.05 -15.01
CA GLY A 144 15.19 35.31 -15.30
C GLY A 144 15.98 36.55 -14.84
N ALA A 145 16.61 36.47 -13.67
CA ALA A 145 17.47 37.55 -13.16
C ALA A 145 18.71 37.78 -14.05
N LEU A 146 19.38 36.71 -14.49
CA LEU A 146 20.54 36.83 -15.41
C LEU A 146 20.14 37.43 -16.77
N SER A 147 18.96 37.08 -17.29
CA SER A 147 18.43 37.66 -18.53
C SER A 147 18.12 39.16 -18.39
N ALA A 148 17.61 39.60 -17.24
CA ALA A 148 17.30 41.01 -16.98
C ALA A 148 18.56 41.90 -16.87
N TYR A 149 19.68 41.36 -16.40
CA TYR A 149 20.94 42.12 -16.31
C TYR A 149 21.82 42.02 -17.58
N GLY A 150 21.63 41.00 -18.43
CA GLY A 150 22.38 40.84 -19.69
C GLY A 150 21.85 41.65 -20.88
N GLY A 151 20.61 42.16 -20.82
CA GLY A 151 19.89 42.74 -21.97
C GLY A 151 20.08 44.24 -22.22
N ARG A 152 20.97 44.95 -21.51
CA ARG A 152 21.14 46.40 -21.68
C ARG A 152 22.48 46.79 -22.30
N ARG A 153 22.73 46.36 -23.54
CA ARG A 153 23.72 46.98 -24.45
C ARG A 153 23.18 46.95 -25.88
N GLY A 154 22.97 48.13 -26.48
CA GLY A 154 22.77 48.29 -27.92
C GLY A 154 21.48 49.00 -28.31
N GLY A 155 21.35 50.28 -27.96
CA GLY A 155 20.26 51.13 -28.42
C GLY A 155 20.68 52.60 -28.47
N ALA A 156 21.61 52.93 -29.36
CA ALA A 156 21.87 54.29 -29.80
C ALA A 156 21.75 54.31 -31.33
N THR A 157 20.52 54.39 -31.81
CA THR A 157 20.23 54.59 -33.23
C THR A 157 20.42 56.08 -33.52
N TYR A 158 21.56 56.44 -34.11
CA TYR A 158 21.71 57.73 -34.77
C TYR A 158 20.85 57.70 -36.04
N GLN A 159 19.72 58.40 -36.01
CA GLN A 159 18.89 58.64 -37.18
C GLN A 159 19.22 60.05 -37.67
N ASP A 160 20.21 60.15 -38.56
CA ASP A 160 20.52 61.40 -39.24
C ASP A 160 19.55 61.59 -40.41
N ARG A 161 18.93 62.77 -40.47
CA ARG A 161 18.00 63.18 -41.53
C ARG A 161 18.78 64.12 -42.44
N GLU A 162 19.18 63.62 -43.61
CA GLU A 162 19.64 64.50 -44.69
C GLU A 162 18.44 65.00 -45.50
N GLY A 163 18.48 66.30 -45.81
CA GLY A 163 17.63 67.01 -46.76
C GLY A 163 18.48 67.67 -47.83
#